data_AF-A0A848SRB4-F1
#
_entry.id   AF-A0A848SRB4-F1
#
_cell.length_a   1.000
_cell.length_b   1.000
_cell.length_c   1.000
_cell.angle_alpha   90.00
_cell.angle_beta   90.00
_cell.angle_gamma   90.00
#
_symmetry.space_group_name_H-M   'P 1'
#
loop_
_entity.id
_entity.type
_entity.pdbx_description
1 polymer ?
#
loop_
_entity_poly.entity_id
_entity_poly.type
_entity_poly.pdbx_seq_one_letter_code
_entity_poly.pdbx_strand_id
1 'polypeptide(L)' 'MSSLEYAKIVLEKVSFDPKLFTKEYYKAIHNLLESEVFELYEWCVKKFGQDFMQSCTELQLV' A
#
# COMPACT_ATOMS: atom_id res chain seq x y z
N MET A 1 10.20 4.57 15.18
CA MET A 1 9.60 4.13 13.90
C MET A 1 8.64 5.21 13.47
N SER A 2 8.79 5.74 12.26
CA SER A 2 7.82 6.68 11.68
C SER A 2 6.59 5.92 11.16
N SER A 3 5.44 6.59 11.07
CA SER A 3 4.17 6.01 10.61
C SER A 3 4.29 5.31 9.25
N LEU A 4 5.11 5.87 8.35
CA LEU A 4 5.39 5.34 7.03
C LEU A 4 6.24 4.06 7.02
N GLU A 5 7.26 3.95 7.89
CA GLU A 5 8.04 2.70 7.99
C GLU A 5 7.20 1.56 8.55
N TYR A 6 6.33 1.86 9.52
CA TYR A 6 5.39 0.90 10.04
C TYR A 6 4.45 0.40 8.94
N ALA A 7 3.89 1.30 8.12
CA ALA A 7 3.08 0.95 6.97
C ALA A 7 3.83 0.03 5.98
N LYS A 8 5.08 0.35 5.63
CA LYS A 8 5.92 -0.48 4.74
C LYS A 8 6.08 -1.91 5.28
N ILE A 9 6.36 -2.06 6.58
CA ILE A 9 6.51 -3.38 7.22
C ILE A 9 5.19 -4.16 7.20
N VAL A 10 4.07 -3.51 7.52
CA VAL A 10 2.75 -4.15 7.50
C VAL A 10 2.41 -4.61 6.09
N LEU A 11 2.57 -3.73 5.09
CA LEU A 11 2.34 -4.03 3.68
C LEU A 11 3.20 -5.19 3.18
N GLU A 12 4.47 -5.25 3.56
CA GLU A 12 5.32 -6.40 3.25
C GLU A 12 4.78 -7.69 3.85
N LYS A 13 4.34 -7.66 5.11
CA LYS A 13 3.79 -8.83 5.79
C LYS A 13 2.48 -9.31 5.19
N VAL A 14 1.65 -8.41 4.65
CA VAL A 14 0.36 -8.76 4.04
C VAL A 14 0.41 -8.91 2.52
N SER A 15 1.57 -8.73 1.89
CA SER A 15 1.76 -8.82 0.44
C SER A 15 1.44 -10.17 -0.19
N PHE A 16 1.31 -11.22 0.63
CA PHE A 16 0.90 -12.55 0.16
C PHE A 16 -0.61 -12.65 -0.16
N ASP A 17 -1.44 -11.76 0.39
CA ASP A 17 -2.89 -11.75 0.16
C ASP A 17 -3.32 -10.39 -0.39
N PRO A 18 -3.74 -10.31 -1.67
CA PRO A 18 -4.05 -9.03 -2.31
C PRO A 18 -5.26 -8.31 -1.69
N LYS A 19 -6.21 -9.06 -1.10
CA LYS A 19 -7.37 -8.46 -0.41
C LYS A 19 -6.97 -7.83 0.91
N LEU A 20 -6.10 -8.49 1.67
CA LEU A 20 -5.56 -7.97 2.92
C LEU A 20 -4.60 -6.80 2.68
N PHE A 21 -3.74 -6.92 1.67
CA PHE A 21 -2.87 -5.85 1.21
C PHE A 21 -3.65 -4.57 0.91
N THR A 22 -4.71 -4.67 0.11
CA THR A 22 -5.55 -3.52 -0.24
C THR A 22 -6.15 -2.87 1.01
N LYS A 23 -6.66 -3.66 1.97
CA LYS A 23 -7.22 -3.14 3.23
C LYS A 23 -6.19 -2.40 4.08
N GLU A 24 -5.02 -2.98 4.27
CA GLU A 24 -3.96 -2.36 5.08
C GLU A 24 -3.33 -1.16 4.37
N TYR A 25 -3.25 -1.19 3.03
CA TYR A 25 -2.84 -0.05 2.22
C TYR A 25 -3.78 1.13 2.41
N TYR A 26 -5.10 0.91 2.31
CA TYR A 26 -6.09 1.95 2.56
C TYR A 26 -6.01 2.51 3.99
N LYS A 27 -5.77 1.66 4.99
CA LYS A 27 -5.56 2.13 6.37
C LYS A 27 -4.28 2.95 6.51
N ALA A 28 -3.20 2.53 5.86
CA ALA A 28 -1.95 3.25 5.86
C ALA A 28 -2.14 4.64 5.26
N ILE A 29 -2.73 4.75 4.06
CA ILE A 29 -2.93 6.05 3.40
C ILE A 29 -3.85 6.98 4.20
N HIS A 30 -4.86 6.46 4.91
CA HIS A 30 -5.71 7.26 5.79
C HIS A 30 -4.99 7.77 7.04
N ASN A 31 -3.94 7.09 7.47
CA ASN A 31 -3.17 7.42 8.67
C ASN A 31 -1.90 8.23 8.35
N LEU A 32 -1.56 8.39 7.07
CA LEU A 32 -0.38 9.09 6.58
C LEU A 32 -0.75 10.48 6.04
N LEU A 33 0.21 11.38 6.04
CA LEU A 33 0.08 12.69 5.37
C LEU A 33 0.11 12.50 3.85
N GLU A 34 -0.52 13.38 3.08
CA GLU A 34 -0.54 13.33 1.61
C GLU A 34 0.87 13.20 1.00
N SER A 35 1.87 13.87 1.59
CA SER A 35 3.27 13.76 1.18
C SER A 35 3.86 12.37 1.41
N GLU A 36 3.48 11.72 2.50
CA GLU A 36 3.92 10.35 2.84
C GLU A 36 3.16 9.29 2.03
N VAL A 37 1.89 9.55 1.70
CA VAL A 37 1.09 8.67 0.83
C VAL A 37 1.74 8.52 -0.54
N PHE A 38 2.24 9.62 -1.12
CA PHE A 38 2.95 9.58 -2.39
C PHE A 38 4.22 8.72 -2.30
N GLU A 39 5.02 8.92 -1.26
CA GLU A 39 6.23 8.11 -1.04
C GLU A 39 5.91 6.62 -0.83
N LEU A 40 4.83 6.31 -0.11
CA LEU A 40 4.36 4.94 0.09
C LEU A 40 3.94 4.30 -1.24
N TYR A 41 3.21 5.03 -2.08
CA TYR A 41 2.79 4.57 -3.40
C TYR A 41 3.99 4.27 -4.30
N GLU A 42 4.95 5.19 -4.41
CA GLU A 42 6.16 4.98 -5.21
C GLU A 42 6.96 3.75 -4.71
N TRP A 43 7.05 3.58 -3.39
CA TRP A 43 7.69 2.42 -2.79
C TRP A 43 6.97 1.12 -3.14
N CYS A 44 5.63 1.09 -3.07
CA CYS A 44 4.84 -0.08 -3.44
C CYS A 44 5.00 -0.43 -4.93
N VAL A 45 4.95 0.56 -5.82
CA VAL A 45 5.17 0.35 -7.27
C VAL A 45 6.57 -0.19 -7.53
N LYS A 46 7.60 0.34 -6.85
CA LYS A 46 8.98 -0.12 -6.99
C LYS A 46 9.21 -1.54 -6.45
N LYS A 47 8.52 -1.93 -5.38
CA LYS A 47 8.73 -3.21 -4.70
C LYS A 47 7.87 -4.35 -5.23
N PHE A 48 6.58 -4.09 -5.46
CA PHE A 48 5.61 -5.11 -5.90
C PHE A 48 5.34 -5.06 -7.40
N GLY A 49 5.75 -3.97 -8.07
CA GLY A 49 5.49 -3.74 -9.48
C GLY A 49 4.20 -2.96 -9.71
N GLN A 50 4.16 -2.24 -10.83
CA GLN A 50 3.00 -1.43 -11.22
C GLN A 50 1.75 -2.30 -11.48
N ASP A 51 1.94 -3.50 -12.03
CA ASP A 51 0.85 -4.46 -12.34
C ASP A 51 0.12 -4.93 -11.06
N PHE A 52 0.87 -5.18 -9.99
CA PHE A 52 0.32 -5.52 -8.68
C PHE A 52 -0.48 -4.35 -8.06
N MET A 53 0.01 -3.12 -8.22
CA MET A 53 -0.71 -1.94 -7.73
C MET A 53 -1.99 -1.66 -8.52
N GLN A 54 -1.99 -1.94 -9.83
CA GLN A 54 -3.15 -1.75 -10.71
C GLN A 54 -4.26 -2.76 -10.39
N SER A 55 -3.91 -4.03 -10.16
CA SER A 55 -4.87 -5.05 -9.72
C SER A 55 -5.47 -4.76 -8.33
N CYS A 56 -4.74 -4.10 -7.44
CA CYS A 56 -5.26 -3.66 -6.14
C CYS A 56 -6.22 -2.46 -6.24
N THR A 57 -6.06 -1.59 -7.25
CA THR A 57 -6.96 -0.43 -7.47
C THR A 57 -8.22 -0.82 -8.26
N GLU A 58 -8.16 -1.83 -9.12
CA GLU A 58 -9.32 -2.33 -9.88
C GLU A 58 -10.39 -3.03 -9.01
N LEU A 59 -10.03 -3.54 -7.83
CA LEU A 59 -10.97 -4.19 -6.90
C LEU A 59 -11.99 -3.24 -6.23
N GLN A 60 -12.00 -1.94 -6.54
CA GLN A 60 -13.00 -0.97 -6.07
C GLN A 60 -13.97 -0.47 -7.15
N LEU A 61 -13.84 -0.92 -8.41
CA LEU A 61 -14.73 -0.52 -9.51
C LEU A 61 -15.85 -1.52 -9.82
N VAL A 62 -16.03 -2.56 -8.99
CA VAL A 62 -17.10 -3.57 -9.08
C VAL A 62 -17.87 -3.66 -7.77
#